data_AF-A0AAU3FE11-F1
#
_entry.id   AF-A0AAU3FE11-F1
#
_cell.length_a   1.000
_cell.length_b   1.000
_cell.length_c   1.000
_cell.angle_alpha   90.00
_cell.angle_beta   90.00
_cell.angle_gamma   90.00
#
_symmetry.space_group_name_H-M   'P 1'
#
loop_
_entity.id
_entity.type
_entity.pdbx_description
1 polymer ?
#
loop_
_entity_poly.entity_id
_entity_poly.type
_entity_poly.pdbx_seq_one_letter_code
_entity_poly.pdbx_strand_id
1 'polypeptide(L)'
;MRGGSGEFLRSWRPGWPRPRNRPGRWSCGWAARRWCSTATRPRVLIHVVPATAGLHLGQSGAFVLASLPDGDPVGYLDDQLAGRVVLDSEHVAALERTWEAVRAEALPRAHSRDLIRKLVDER
;
A
#
# COMPACT_ATOMS: atom_id res chain seq x y z
N MET A 1 30.05 -10.32 -21.86
CA MET A 1 29.14 -11.49 -21.92
C MET A 1 28.35 -11.51 -20.61
N ARG A 2 27.07 -11.10 -20.64
CA ARG A 2 25.86 -11.95 -20.45
C ARG A 2 25.99 -12.85 -19.20
N GLY A 3 25.17 -12.82 -18.16
CA GLY A 3 23.79 -12.37 -17.98
C GLY A 3 23.16 -13.39 -17.01
N GLY A 4 23.03 -13.04 -15.73
CA GLY A 4 22.47 -13.90 -14.69
C GLY A 4 21.03 -13.53 -14.37
N SER A 5 20.14 -13.72 -15.34
CA SER A 5 18.70 -13.54 -15.16
C SER A 5 18.06 -14.87 -14.74
N GLY A 6 17.33 -14.87 -13.62
CA GLY A 6 16.14 -15.71 -13.49
C GLY A 6 16.17 -16.83 -12.46
N GLU A 7 16.34 -16.52 -11.18
CA GLU A 7 16.05 -17.49 -10.11
C GLU A 7 15.08 -16.98 -9.02
N PHE A 8 14.42 -15.83 -9.24
CA PHE A 8 13.47 -15.26 -8.27
C PHE A 8 12.00 -15.73 -8.46
N LEU A 9 11.74 -16.72 -9.32
CA LEU A 9 10.40 -17.08 -9.82
C LEU A 9 9.82 -18.43 -9.32
N ARG A 10 10.27 -18.97 -8.18
CA ARG A 10 9.81 -20.29 -7.69
C ARG A 10 9.08 -20.30 -6.35
N SER A 11 8.44 -19.22 -5.93
CA SER A 11 7.42 -19.33 -4.87
C SER A 11 6.15 -18.55 -5.23
N TRP A 12 5.21 -19.25 -5.87
CA TRP A 12 3.84 -18.77 -6.06
C TRP A 12 2.89 -19.74 -5.36
N ARG A 13 2.06 -19.22 -4.45
CA ARG A 13 1.10 -20.04 -3.68
C ARG A 13 -0.11 -20.46 -4.54
N PRO A 14 -0.69 -21.65 -4.32
CA PRO A 14 -1.91 -22.08 -5.02
C PRO A 14 -3.07 -21.11 -4.74
N GLY A 15 -3.74 -20.61 -5.80
CA GLY A 15 -4.92 -19.74 -5.70
C GLY A 15 -4.74 -18.29 -6.18
N TRP A 16 -3.51 -17.84 -6.46
CA TRP A 16 -3.32 -16.52 -7.08
C TRP A 16 -3.51 -16.56 -8.61
N PRO A 17 -4.23 -15.58 -9.21
CA PRO A 17 -4.35 -15.47 -10.66
C PRO A 17 -2.97 -15.18 -11.29
N ARG A 18 -2.62 -15.93 -12.33
CA ARG A 18 -1.35 -15.73 -13.04
C ARG A 18 -1.38 -14.40 -13.80
N PRO A 19 -0.39 -13.51 -13.63
CA PRO A 19 -0.32 -12.29 -14.41
C PRO A 19 -0.15 -12.64 -15.89
N ARG A 20 -1.00 -12.06 -16.75
CA ARG A 20 -0.96 -12.25 -18.21
C ARG A 20 0.18 -11.46 -18.88
N ASN A 21 1.09 -10.85 -18.12
CA ASN A 21 2.11 -9.96 -18.64
C ASN A 21 3.50 -10.60 -18.67
N ARG A 22 4.28 -10.25 -19.69
CA ARG A 22 5.64 -10.74 -19.93
C ARG A 22 6.55 -10.48 -18.72
N PRO A 23 7.53 -11.35 -18.44
CA PRO A 23 8.48 -11.14 -17.35
C PRO A 23 9.18 -9.79 -17.53
N GLY A 24 9.11 -8.93 -16.51
CA GLY A 24 9.81 -7.65 -16.46
C GLY A 24 8.95 -6.38 -16.50
N ARG A 25 7.62 -6.45 -16.69
CA ARG A 25 6.77 -5.25 -16.66
C ARG A 25 5.72 -5.33 -15.55
N TRP A 26 6.15 -4.96 -14.34
CA TRP A 26 5.27 -4.54 -13.25
C TRP A 26 4.61 -3.21 -13.65
N SER A 27 3.61 -3.25 -14.53
CA SER A 27 2.93 -2.02 -14.91
C SER A 27 2.09 -1.53 -13.73
N CYS A 28 2.24 -0.27 -13.34
CA CYS A 28 1.38 0.42 -12.38
C CYS A 28 -0.12 0.22 -12.67
N GLY A 29 -0.50 -0.03 -13.94
CA GLY A 29 -1.88 -0.33 -14.33
C GLY A 29 -2.52 -1.55 -13.66
N TRP A 30 -1.76 -2.56 -13.18
CA TRP A 30 -2.38 -3.66 -12.40
C TRP A 30 -2.74 -3.21 -10.98
N ALA A 31 -1.87 -2.43 -10.34
CA ALA A 31 -2.16 -1.83 -9.03
C ALA A 31 -3.34 -0.86 -9.11
N ALA A 32 -3.37 0.02 -10.13
CA ALA A 32 -4.47 0.97 -10.34
C ALA A 32 -5.83 0.27 -10.48
N ARG A 33 -5.91 -0.82 -11.25
CA ARG A 33 -7.15 -1.62 -11.37
C ARG A 33 -7.59 -2.21 -10.02
N ARG A 34 -6.66 -2.77 -9.26
CA ARG A 34 -6.94 -3.33 -7.93
C ARG A 34 -7.38 -2.25 -6.93
N TRP A 35 -6.78 -1.06 -6.99
CA TRP A 35 -7.21 0.08 -6.17
C TRP A 35 -8.60 0.57 -6.57
N CYS A 36 -8.90 0.70 -7.86
CA CYS A 36 -10.24 1.03 -8.35
C CYS A 36 -11.31 0.07 -7.84
N SER A 37 -11.11 -1.25 -7.98
CA SER A 37 -12.07 -2.24 -7.48
C SER A 37 -12.20 -2.22 -5.96
N THR A 38 -11.16 -1.82 -5.24
CA THR A 38 -11.15 -1.73 -3.78
C THR A 38 -11.87 -0.46 -3.30
N ALA A 39 -11.71 0.65 -4.02
CA ALA A 39 -12.32 1.94 -3.70
C ALA A 39 -13.85 1.98 -3.84
N THR A 40 -14.46 0.96 -4.47
CA THR A 40 -15.93 0.82 -4.53
C THR A 40 -16.53 0.24 -3.26
N ARG A 41 -15.71 -0.35 -2.37
CA ARG A 41 -16.20 -0.95 -1.11
C ARG A 41 -16.60 0.16 -0.13
N PRO A 42 -17.76 0.06 0.54
CA PRO A 42 -18.30 1.15 1.36
C PRO A 42 -17.42 1.53 2.56
N ARG A 43 -16.64 0.57 3.09
CA ARG A 43 -15.75 0.76 4.25
C ARG A 43 -14.28 0.93 3.88
N VAL A 44 -13.99 1.25 2.62
CA VAL A 44 -12.60 1.45 2.17
C VAL A 44 -12.41 2.86 1.63
N LEU A 45 -11.37 3.51 2.14
CA LEU A 45 -10.91 4.82 1.74
C LEU A 45 -9.50 4.66 1.18
N ILE A 46 -9.23 5.24 0.02
CA ILE A 46 -7.89 5.31 -0.54
C ILE A 46 -7.47 6.77 -0.57
N HIS A 47 -6.35 7.05 0.07
CA HIS A 47 -5.68 8.34 0.07
C HIS A 47 -4.45 8.25 -0.81
N VAL A 48 -4.29 9.20 -1.72
CA VAL A 48 -3.09 9.31 -2.55
C VAL A 48 -2.33 10.56 -2.14
N VAL A 49 -1.10 10.38 -1.67
CA VAL A 49 -0.16 11.49 -1.45
C VAL A 49 0.49 11.80 -2.80
N PRO A 50 0.37 13.05 -3.31
CA PRO A 50 0.95 13.41 -4.58
C PRO A 50 2.48 13.48 -4.47
N ALA A 51 3.19 13.19 -5.56
CA ALA A 51 4.65 13.25 -5.57
C ALA A 51 5.20 14.66 -5.25
N THR A 52 4.38 15.70 -5.47
CA THR A 52 4.71 17.10 -5.15
C THR A 52 4.74 17.39 -3.66
N ALA A 53 4.20 16.52 -2.79
CA ALA A 53 4.24 16.69 -1.34
C ALA A 53 5.65 16.50 -0.75
N GLY A 54 6.61 16.00 -1.54
CA GLY A 54 7.98 15.80 -1.08
C GLY A 54 8.11 14.69 -0.04
N LEU A 55 9.10 14.82 0.85
CA LEU A 55 9.41 13.85 1.89
C LEU A 55 8.34 13.90 2.99
N HIS A 56 7.74 12.75 3.28
CA HIS A 56 6.74 12.59 4.33
C HIS A 56 6.94 11.27 5.06
N LEU A 57 6.44 11.18 6.30
CA LEU A 57 6.71 10.07 7.21
C LEU A 57 6.21 8.70 6.70
N GLY A 58 5.25 8.70 5.77
CA GLY A 58 4.75 7.49 5.11
C GLY A 58 5.77 6.80 4.20
N GLN A 59 6.89 7.47 3.90
CA GLN A 59 7.98 6.88 3.12
C GLN A 59 8.93 6.03 3.97
N SER A 60 8.82 6.06 5.31
CA SER A 60 9.65 5.29 6.22
C SER A 60 9.35 3.77 6.21
N GLY A 61 8.25 3.36 5.59
CA GLY A 61 7.84 1.97 5.48
C GLY A 61 6.32 1.81 5.54
N ALA A 62 5.83 0.65 5.13
CA ALA A 62 4.41 0.33 5.24
C ALA A 62 4.08 -0.09 6.68
N PHE A 63 2.90 0.32 7.14
CA PHE A 63 2.38 -0.11 8.43
C PHE A 63 0.86 -0.27 8.39
N VAL A 64 0.34 -0.99 9.38
CA VAL A 64 -1.09 -1.21 9.61
C VAL A 64 -1.41 -0.82 11.04
N LEU A 65 -2.54 -0.15 11.23
CA LEU A 65 -3.15 0.15 12.51
C LEU A 65 -4.47 -0.61 12.62
N ALA A 66 -4.73 -1.21 13.76
CA ALA A 66 -5.99 -1.86 14.06
C ALA A 66 -6.33 -1.75 15.56
N SER A 67 -7.57 -2.06 15.89
CA SER A 67 -8.01 -2.24 17.27
C SER A 67 -8.46 -3.68 17.46
N LEU A 68 -8.05 -4.30 18.56
CA LEU A 68 -8.49 -5.61 18.99
C LEU A 68 -9.98 -5.56 19.44
N PRO A 69 -10.66 -6.72 19.58
CA PRO A 69 -12.07 -6.75 19.99
C PRO A 69 -12.36 -6.13 21.37
N ASP A 70 -11.37 -6.09 22.25
CA ASP A 70 -11.38 -5.43 23.56
C ASP A 70 -11.12 -3.92 23.49
N GLY A 71 -10.74 -3.41 22.32
CA GLY A 71 -10.43 -2.00 22.07
C GLY A 71 -8.93 -1.68 22.09
N ASP A 72 -8.07 -2.65 22.40
CA ASP A 72 -6.64 -2.40 22.52
C ASP A 72 -6.02 -2.05 21.16
N PRO A 73 -5.20 -0.98 21.06
CA PRO A 73 -4.59 -0.58 19.81
C PRO A 73 -3.44 -1.53 19.46
N VAL A 74 -3.36 -1.93 18.19
CA VAL A 74 -2.28 -2.77 17.67
C VAL A 74 -1.74 -2.20 16.37
N GLY A 75 -0.42 -2.15 16.28
CA GLY A 75 0.32 -1.80 15.09
C GLY A 75 0.95 -3.04 14.44
N TYR A 76 1.15 -2.97 13.13
CA TYR A 76 2.03 -3.89 12.41
C TYR A 76 2.93 -3.07 11.49
N LEU A 77 4.24 -3.28 11.61
CA LEU A 77 5.25 -2.70 10.75
C LEU A 77 5.69 -3.75 9.74
N ASP A 78 5.69 -3.38 8.47
CA ASP A 78 6.20 -4.22 7.40
C ASP A 78 7.59 -3.70 7.00
N ASP A 79 8.63 -4.48 7.29
CA ASP A 79 9.98 -4.21 6.81
C ASP A 79 10.32 -5.10 5.60
N GLN A 80 11.50 -4.91 5.00
CA GLN A 80 11.88 -5.61 3.77
C GLN A 80 12.14 -7.12 3.97
N LEU A 81 12.36 -7.56 5.21
CA LEU A 81 12.76 -8.91 5.59
C LEU A 81 11.66 -9.63 6.39
N ALA A 82 11.01 -8.92 7.31
CA ALA A 82 10.01 -9.46 8.21
C ALA A 82 8.96 -8.42 8.65
N GLY A 83 7.84 -8.93 9.13
CA GLY A 83 6.85 -8.15 9.83
C GLY A 83 7.10 -8.08 11.33
N ARG A 84 6.71 -6.97 11.96
CA ARG A 84 6.70 -6.83 13.43
C ARG A 84 5.33 -6.37 13.92
N VAL A 85 4.76 -7.11 14.86
CA VAL A 85 3.57 -6.68 15.63
C VAL A 85 3.99 -5.77 16.78
N VAL A 86 3.26 -4.68 16.98
CA VAL A 86 3.47 -3.67 18.03
C VAL A 86 2.22 -3.62 18.90
N LEU A 87 2.36 -3.94 20.19
CA LEU A 87 1.27 -3.94 21.17
C LEU A 87 1.40 -2.82 22.21
N ASP A 88 2.58 -2.21 22.31
CA ASP A 88 2.82 -1.11 23.22
C ASP A 88 2.03 0.13 22.76
N SER A 89 1.14 0.62 23.62
CA SER A 89 0.21 1.70 23.29
C SER A 89 0.90 3.00 22.92
N GLU A 90 2.06 3.31 23.50
CA GLU A 90 2.82 4.53 23.18
C GLU A 90 3.39 4.46 21.76
N HIS A 91 3.94 3.30 21.39
CA HIS A 91 4.41 3.06 20.04
C HIS A 91 3.28 3.03 19.01
N VAL A 92 2.12 2.44 19.33
CA VAL A 92 0.97 2.48 18.41
C VAL A 92 0.45 3.91 18.24
N ALA A 93 0.39 4.71 19.32
CA ALA A 93 0.04 6.13 19.23
C ALA A 93 1.03 6.93 18.36
N ALA A 94 2.32 6.55 18.32
CA ALA A 94 3.29 7.17 17.40
C ALA A 94 2.98 6.85 15.93
N LEU A 95 2.53 5.63 15.64
CA LEU A 95 2.08 5.23 14.30
C LEU A 95 0.78 5.93 13.90
N GLU A 96 -0.14 6.13 14.83
CA GLU A 96 -1.35 6.95 14.60
C GLU A 96 -1.01 8.40 14.25
N ARG A 97 -0.08 9.03 14.99
CA ARG A 97 0.41 10.38 14.64
C ARG A 97 1.05 10.42 13.26
N THR A 98 1.80 9.38 12.91
CA THR A 98 2.41 9.23 11.59
C THR A 98 1.33 9.14 10.50
N TRP A 99 0.30 8.34 10.74
CA TRP A 99 -0.84 8.23 9.83
C TRP A 99 -1.57 9.55 9.62
N GLU A 100 -1.85 10.30 10.68
CA GLU A 100 -2.51 11.61 10.55
C GLU A 100 -1.66 12.64 9.81
N ALA A 101 -0.34 12.66 10.05
CA ALA A 101 0.59 13.50 9.27
C ALA A 101 0.60 13.12 7.78
N VAL A 102 0.61 11.84 7.44
CA VAL A 102 0.56 11.38 6.04
C VAL A 102 -0.78 11.72 5.40
N ARG A 103 -1.88 11.58 6.15
CA ARG A 103 -3.22 11.92 5.66
C ARG A 103 -3.37 13.41 5.37
N ALA A 104 -2.70 14.28 6.13
CA ALA A 104 -2.71 15.72 5.91
C ALA A 104 -2.09 16.13 4.56
N GLU A 105 -1.09 15.38 4.09
CA GLU A 105 -0.45 15.58 2.78
C GLU A 105 -1.22 14.93 1.61
N ALA A 106 -2.24 14.11 1.92
CA ALA A 106 -2.96 13.36 0.91
C ALA A 106 -4.01 14.22 0.18
N LEU A 107 -4.25 13.89 -1.09
CA LEU A 107 -5.33 14.47 -1.87
C LEU A 107 -6.70 14.20 -1.20
N PRO A 108 -7.66 15.13 -1.30
CA PRO A 108 -9.03 14.88 -0.89
C PRO A 108 -9.58 13.60 -1.54
N ARG A 109 -10.50 12.91 -0.85
CA ARG A 109 -11.01 11.59 -1.27
C ARG A 109 -11.49 11.56 -2.73
N ALA A 110 -12.22 12.58 -3.18
CA ALA A 110 -12.73 12.66 -4.55
C ALA A 110 -11.58 12.70 -5.57
N HIS A 111 -10.59 13.58 -5.35
CA HIS A 111 -9.40 13.70 -6.19
C HIS A 111 -8.54 12.44 -6.20
N SER A 112 -8.38 11.77 -5.06
CA SER A 112 -7.70 10.47 -4.98
C SER A 112 -8.40 9.42 -5.85
N ARG A 113 -9.74 9.34 -5.81
CA ARG A 113 -10.52 8.41 -6.64
C ARG A 113 -10.41 8.73 -8.13
N ASP A 114 -10.49 10.01 -8.48
CA ASP A 114 -10.39 10.45 -9.87
C ASP A 114 -9.01 10.14 -10.46
N LEU A 115 -7.94 10.34 -9.69
CA LEU A 115 -6.59 10.00 -10.10
C LEU A 115 -6.43 8.49 -10.36
N ILE A 116 -6.92 7.64 -9.44
CA ILE A 116 -6.84 6.19 -9.61
C ILE A 116 -7.63 5.74 -10.85
N ARG A 117 -8.79 6.34 -11.11
CA ARG A 117 -9.58 6.07 -12.33
C ARG A 117 -8.84 6.46 -13.60
N LYS A 118 -8.26 7.67 -13.65
CA LYS A 118 -7.45 8.11 -14.80
C LYS A 118 -6.30 7.15 -15.11
N LEU A 119 -5.62 6.64 -14.09
CA LEU A 119 -4.54 5.65 -14.26
C LEU A 119 -5.01 4.28 -14.83
N VAL A 120 -6.30 3.97 -14.73
CA VAL A 120 -6.87 2.78 -15.37
C VAL A 120 -7.23 3.05 -16.84
N ASP A 121 -7.64 4.29 -17.14
CA ASP A 121 -8.11 4.72 -18.47
C ASP A 121 -6.95 5.15 -19.41
N GLU A 122 -5.83 5.64 -18.86
CA GLU A 122 -4.62 6.00 -19.59
C GLU A 122 -3.91 4.73 -20.11
N ARG A 123 -3.89 4.57 -21.45
CA ARG A 123 -3.37 3.41 -22.18
C ARG A 123 -2.04 3.69 -22.87
#